data_AF-A0A7X1E881-F1
#
_entry.id   AF-A0A7X1E881-F1
#
_cell.length_a   1.000
_cell.length_b   1.000
_cell.length_c   1.000
_cell.angle_alpha   90.00
_cell.angle_beta   90.00
_cell.angle_gamma   90.00
#
_symmetry.space_group_name_H-M   'P 1'
#
loop_
_entity.id
_entity.type
_entity.pdbx_description
1 polymer ?
#
loop_
_entity_poly.entity_id
_entity_poly.type
_entity_poly.pdbx_seq_one_letter_code
_entity_poly.pdbx_strand_id
1 'polypeptide(L)'
;MSESRSEDLVASAIARKCGTIVSLNLIWQGVARKLDTAGAEPATANRLITAFGSPRHLEALSGLLVSHGSNVNAFERSLRELVDQSSFDYDSWVRAFELLQDHVQQSSRTASPSSMLGYIQCCSDFGGSNEGNESLVGLTAEMLEQYGFEGQEGCVVDNR
;
A
#
# COMPACT_ATOMS: atom_id res chain seq x y z
N MET A 1 -17.46 -25.64 -1.92
CA MET A 1 -18.17 -24.67 -2.80
C MET A 1 -17.75 -23.22 -2.57
N SER A 2 -17.11 -22.87 -1.45
CA SER A 2 -16.67 -21.49 -1.17
C SER A 2 -15.34 -21.11 -1.84
N GLU A 3 -14.41 -22.06 -2.01
CA GLU A 3 -13.09 -21.81 -2.63
C GLU A 3 -13.19 -21.36 -4.10
N SER A 4 -14.06 -21.99 -4.90
CA SER A 4 -14.23 -21.64 -6.32
C SER A 4 -14.71 -20.20 -6.52
N ARG A 5 -15.57 -19.66 -5.64
CA ARG A 5 -16.01 -18.25 -5.75
C ARG A 5 -14.91 -17.25 -5.38
N SER A 6 -14.01 -17.64 -4.48
CA SER A 6 -12.91 -16.83 -4.01
C SER A 6 -11.81 -16.69 -5.05
N GLU A 7 -11.46 -17.80 -5.72
CA GLU A 7 -10.51 -17.82 -6.83
C GLU A 7 -11.01 -16.96 -8.02
N ASP A 8 -12.31 -17.03 -8.31
CA ASP A 8 -12.94 -16.26 -9.39
C ASP A 8 -12.85 -14.74 -9.19
N LEU A 9 -12.91 -14.26 -7.94
CA LEU A 9 -12.81 -12.83 -7.63
C LEU A 9 -11.42 -12.26 -7.97
N VAL A 10 -10.37 -12.93 -7.50
CA VAL A 10 -8.99 -12.52 -7.73
C VAL A 10 -8.63 -12.63 -9.21
N ALA A 11 -9.03 -13.73 -9.87
CA ALA A 11 -8.82 -13.90 -11.30
C ALA A 11 -9.49 -12.79 -12.13
N SER A 12 -10.72 -12.40 -11.76
CA SER A 12 -11.44 -11.29 -12.40
C SER A 12 -10.74 -9.94 -12.22
N ALA A 13 -10.16 -9.68 -11.04
CA ALA A 13 -9.37 -8.47 -10.78
C ALA A 13 -8.14 -8.39 -11.69
N ILE A 14 -7.40 -9.50 -11.78
CA ILE A 14 -6.20 -9.61 -12.62
C ILE A 14 -6.57 -9.42 -14.09
N ALA A 15 -7.64 -10.07 -14.57
CA ALA A 15 -8.11 -9.94 -15.94
C ALA A 15 -8.45 -8.49 -16.29
N ARG A 16 -9.14 -7.78 -15.39
CA ARG A 16 -9.45 -6.34 -15.57
C ARG A 16 -8.20 -5.48 -15.66
N LYS A 17 -7.16 -5.75 -14.87
CA LYS A 17 -5.90 -4.99 -14.92
C LYS A 17 -5.05 -5.27 -16.14
N CYS A 18 -4.98 -6.53 -16.55
CA CYS A 18 -4.02 -6.95 -17.58
C CYS A 18 -4.58 -6.81 -19.00
N GLY A 19 -5.92 -6.76 -19.15
CA GLY A 19 -6.58 -6.86 -20.44
C GLY A 19 -6.13 -8.13 -21.16
N THR A 20 -5.53 -7.98 -22.34
CA THR A 20 -5.04 -9.10 -23.16
C THR A 20 -3.53 -9.37 -23.01
N ILE A 21 -2.82 -8.65 -22.13
CA ILE A 21 -1.37 -8.77 -21.98
C ILE A 21 -1.04 -9.99 -21.12
N VAL A 22 -0.63 -11.08 -21.76
CA VAL A 22 -0.36 -12.38 -21.11
C VAL A 22 0.79 -12.31 -20.09
N SER A 23 1.89 -11.62 -20.42
CA SER A 23 3.04 -11.50 -19.52
C SER A 23 2.69 -10.77 -18.22
N LEU A 24 1.92 -9.68 -18.32
CA LEU A 24 1.43 -8.93 -17.17
C LEU A 24 0.47 -9.78 -16.32
N ASN A 25 -0.39 -10.57 -16.97
CA ASN A 25 -1.28 -11.49 -16.28
C ASN A 25 -0.51 -12.51 -15.43
N LEU A 26 0.54 -13.13 -15.99
CA LEU A 26 1.39 -14.08 -15.27
C LEU A 26 2.09 -13.44 -14.05
N ILE A 27 2.55 -12.20 -14.18
CA ILE A 27 3.15 -11.46 -13.07
C ILE A 27 2.14 -11.24 -11.94
N TRP A 28 0.94 -10.74 -12.28
CA TRP A 28 -0.13 -10.52 -11.29
C TRP A 28 -0.62 -11.82 -10.64
N GLN A 29 -0.70 -12.93 -11.38
CA GLN A 29 -0.95 -14.25 -10.80
C GLN A 29 0.14 -14.67 -9.82
N GLY A 30 1.40 -14.36 -10.12
CA GLY A 30 2.53 -14.55 -9.21
C GLY A 30 2.34 -13.78 -7.90
N VAL A 31 1.98 -12.50 -7.98
CA VAL A 31 1.71 -11.65 -6.80
C VAL A 31 0.50 -12.17 -6.02
N ALA A 32 -0.58 -12.56 -6.69
CA ALA A 32 -1.75 -13.13 -6.04
C ALA A 32 -1.44 -14.39 -5.22
N ARG A 33 -0.61 -15.30 -5.77
CA ARG A 33 -0.14 -16.48 -5.02
C ARG A 33 0.71 -16.11 -3.80
N LYS A 34 1.52 -15.05 -3.89
CA LYS A 34 2.29 -14.55 -2.74
C LYS A 34 1.40 -13.98 -1.65
N LEU A 35 0.36 -13.23 -2.03
CA LEU A 35 -0.64 -12.71 -1.09
C LEU A 35 -1.38 -13.85 -0.39
N ASP A 36 -1.80 -14.87 -1.13
CA ASP A 36 -2.45 -16.06 -0.58
C ASP A 36 -1.53 -16.80 0.40
N THR A 37 -0.26 -17.01 0.03
CA THR A 37 0.76 -17.60 0.91
C THR A 37 1.02 -16.76 2.17
N ALA A 38 0.89 -15.42 2.06
CA ALA A 38 0.98 -14.50 3.19
C ALA A 38 -0.33 -14.43 4.02
N GLY A 39 -1.31 -15.28 3.72
CA GLY A 39 -2.57 -15.41 4.44
C GLY A 39 -3.60 -14.33 4.11
N ALA A 40 -3.47 -13.64 2.98
CA ALA A 40 -4.45 -12.64 2.55
C ALA A 40 -5.79 -13.29 2.21
N GLU A 41 -6.89 -12.77 2.74
CA GLU A 41 -8.22 -13.21 2.36
C GLU A 41 -8.51 -12.83 0.90
N PRO A 42 -9.31 -13.62 0.16
CA PRO A 42 -9.61 -13.35 -1.25
C PRO A 42 -10.17 -11.95 -1.52
N ALA A 43 -10.99 -11.44 -0.61
CA ALA A 43 -11.55 -10.09 -0.71
C ALA A 43 -10.46 -9.01 -0.53
N THR A 44 -9.55 -9.20 0.41
CA THR A 44 -8.36 -8.35 0.64
C THR A 44 -7.44 -8.37 -0.57
N ALA A 45 -7.12 -9.55 -1.08
CA ALA A 45 -6.28 -9.72 -2.26
C ALA A 45 -6.89 -9.02 -3.48
N ASN A 46 -8.20 -9.18 -3.73
CA ASN A 46 -8.90 -8.50 -4.81
C ASN A 46 -8.84 -6.97 -4.68
N ARG A 47 -9.00 -6.41 -3.47
CA ARG A 47 -8.91 -4.96 -3.25
C ARG A 47 -7.51 -4.43 -3.52
N LEU A 48 -6.48 -5.05 -2.91
CA LEU A 48 -5.09 -4.66 -3.12
C LEU A 48 -4.67 -4.80 -4.58
N ILE A 49 -5.02 -5.91 -5.25
CA ILE A 49 -4.75 -6.10 -6.67
C ILE A 49 -5.45 -5.06 -7.52
N THR A 50 -6.66 -4.62 -7.15
CA THR A 50 -7.37 -3.59 -7.92
C THR A 50 -6.72 -2.22 -7.76
N ALA A 51 -6.39 -1.85 -6.53
CA ALA A 51 -5.90 -0.50 -6.19
C ALA A 51 -4.44 -0.25 -6.59
N PHE A 52 -3.52 -1.20 -6.34
CA PHE A 52 -2.10 -1.02 -6.66
C PHE A 52 -1.90 -0.88 -8.16
N GLY A 53 -1.24 0.20 -8.61
CA GLY A 53 -0.90 0.43 -10.00
C GLY A 53 0.08 -0.59 -10.56
N SER A 54 0.96 -1.12 -9.72
CA SER A 54 2.07 -1.97 -10.15
C SER A 54 2.21 -3.24 -9.29
N PRO A 55 2.44 -4.40 -9.92
CA PRO A 55 2.65 -5.65 -9.19
C PRO A 55 3.91 -5.61 -8.31
N ARG A 56 4.93 -4.82 -8.70
CA ARG A 56 6.18 -4.67 -7.94
C ARG A 56 5.95 -4.05 -6.57
N HIS A 57 5.10 -3.02 -6.49
CA HIS A 57 4.78 -2.34 -5.24
C HIS A 57 4.04 -3.25 -4.27
N LEU A 58 3.07 -4.01 -4.79
CA LEU A 58 2.31 -4.97 -3.99
C LEU A 58 3.16 -6.17 -3.53
N GLU A 59 4.08 -6.63 -4.39
CA GLU A 59 5.07 -7.65 -4.02
C GLU A 59 6.03 -7.13 -2.93
N ALA A 60 6.53 -5.90 -3.07
CA ALA A 60 7.38 -5.25 -2.07
C ALA A 60 6.64 -5.08 -0.73
N LEU A 61 5.36 -4.65 -0.76
CA LEU A 61 4.51 -4.56 0.43
C LEU A 61 4.39 -5.93 1.11
N SER A 62 4.08 -6.98 0.35
CA SER A 62 3.93 -8.34 0.89
C SER A 62 5.23 -8.82 1.55
N GLY A 63 6.37 -8.55 0.92
CA GLY A 63 7.69 -8.84 1.48
C GLY A 63 7.97 -8.09 2.78
N LEU A 64 7.65 -6.79 2.83
CA LEU A 64 7.80 -5.96 4.03
C LEU A 64 6.89 -6.43 5.17
N LEU A 65 5.65 -6.79 4.87
CA LEU A 65 4.72 -7.30 5.88
C LEU A 65 5.23 -8.60 6.50
N VAL A 66 5.71 -9.53 5.66
CA VAL A 66 6.31 -10.78 6.14
C VAL A 66 7.57 -10.51 6.96
N SER A 67 8.45 -9.60 6.54
CA SER A 67 9.68 -9.29 7.29
C SER A 67 9.43 -8.63 8.63
N HIS A 68 8.36 -7.83 8.74
CA HIS A 68 7.95 -7.16 9.98
C HIS A 68 6.93 -7.98 10.80
N GLY A 69 6.68 -9.25 10.45
CA GLY A 69 5.74 -10.12 11.17
C GLY A 69 4.28 -9.63 11.16
N SER A 70 3.93 -8.77 10.19
CA SER A 70 2.61 -8.20 10.01
C SER A 70 1.77 -9.00 9.02
N ASN A 71 0.45 -8.99 9.19
CA ASN A 71 -0.49 -9.71 8.33
C ASN A 71 -1.07 -8.77 7.26
N VAL A 72 -1.19 -9.25 6.02
CA VAL A 72 -1.79 -8.50 4.89
C VAL A 72 -3.19 -8.00 5.19
N ASN A 73 -4.04 -8.80 5.83
CA ASN A 73 -5.39 -8.40 6.22
C ASN A 73 -5.38 -7.36 7.34
N ALA A 74 -4.41 -7.41 8.25
CA ALA A 74 -4.27 -6.40 9.30
C ALA A 74 -3.86 -5.05 8.69
N PHE A 75 -2.88 -5.07 7.77
CA PHE A 75 -2.48 -3.89 7.01
C PHE A 75 -3.66 -3.29 6.23
N GLU A 76 -4.40 -4.12 5.48
CA GLU A 76 -5.53 -3.62 4.68
C GLU A 76 -6.65 -3.03 5.54
N ARG A 77 -6.90 -3.63 6.72
CA ARG A 77 -7.84 -3.08 7.69
C ARG A 77 -7.38 -1.71 8.22
N SER A 78 -6.12 -1.59 8.64
CA SER A 78 -5.58 -0.31 9.12
C SER A 78 -5.61 0.77 8.03
N LEU A 79 -5.27 0.41 6.80
CA LEU A 79 -5.40 1.32 5.65
C LEU A 79 -6.84 1.81 5.49
N ARG A 80 -7.83 0.91 5.56
CA ARG A 80 -9.25 1.29 5.48
C ARG A 80 -9.69 2.18 6.63
N GLU A 81 -9.26 1.89 7.86
CA GLU A 81 -9.59 2.71 9.03
C GLU A 81 -9.07 4.15 8.87
N LEU A 82 -7.87 4.32 8.27
CA LEU A 82 -7.31 5.63 7.97
C LEU A 82 -8.07 6.33 6.83
N VAL A 83 -8.40 5.61 5.77
CA VAL A 83 -9.22 6.11 4.66
C VAL A 83 -10.56 6.63 5.18
N ASP A 84 -11.26 5.84 6.00
CA ASP A 84 -12.57 6.17 6.57
C ASP A 84 -12.53 7.41 7.49
N GLN A 85 -11.36 7.76 8.03
CA GLN A 85 -11.14 8.95 8.86
C GLN A 85 -10.65 10.17 8.07
N SER A 86 -10.36 10.01 6.78
CA SER A 86 -9.82 11.05 5.92
C SER A 86 -10.83 11.55 4.89
N SER A 87 -10.53 12.69 4.25
CA SER A 87 -11.28 13.17 3.09
C SER A 87 -10.86 12.52 1.77
N PHE A 88 -9.82 11.68 1.79
CA PHE A 88 -9.23 11.07 0.60
C PHE A 88 -9.74 9.65 0.40
N ASP A 89 -9.87 9.24 -0.87
CA ASP A 89 -10.31 7.89 -1.21
C ASP A 89 -9.20 6.83 -1.06
N TYR A 90 -9.62 5.57 -1.06
CA TYR A 90 -8.72 4.42 -0.91
C TYR A 90 -7.61 4.40 -1.98
N ASP A 91 -7.94 4.77 -3.21
CA ASP A 91 -6.99 4.78 -4.31
C ASP A 91 -5.90 5.83 -4.07
N SER A 92 -6.26 7.03 -3.60
CA SER A 92 -5.31 8.10 -3.27
C SER A 92 -4.31 7.67 -2.20
N TRP A 93 -4.78 6.95 -1.18
CA TRP A 93 -3.90 6.40 -0.14
C TRP A 93 -2.96 5.33 -0.68
N VAL A 94 -3.45 4.41 -1.52
CA VAL A 94 -2.60 3.39 -2.15
C VAL A 94 -1.55 4.05 -3.06
N ARG A 95 -1.91 5.08 -3.82
CA ARG A 95 -0.97 5.83 -4.67
C ARG A 95 0.09 6.58 -3.86
N ALA A 96 -0.29 7.21 -2.76
CA ALA A 96 0.66 7.86 -1.86
C ALA A 96 1.63 6.82 -1.26
N PHE A 97 1.14 5.63 -0.94
CA PHE A 97 1.96 4.52 -0.47
C PHE A 97 2.94 4.00 -1.53
N GLU A 98 2.50 3.84 -2.79
CA GLU A 98 3.40 3.48 -3.91
C GLU A 98 4.52 4.52 -4.08
N LEU A 99 4.19 5.81 -4.01
CA LEU A 99 5.15 6.91 -4.09
C LEU A 99 6.19 6.85 -2.97
N LEU A 100 5.74 6.58 -1.74
CA LEU A 100 6.63 6.46 -0.59
C LEU A 100 7.52 5.20 -0.68
N GLN A 101 6.98 4.08 -1.17
CA GLN A 101 7.77 2.88 -1.44
C GLN A 101 8.89 3.14 -2.47
N ASP A 102 8.59 3.87 -3.55
CA ASP A 102 9.59 4.25 -4.54
C ASP A 102 10.67 5.14 -3.94
N HIS A 103 10.30 6.11 -3.10
CA HIS A 103 11.25 6.97 -2.41
C HIS A 103 12.17 6.18 -1.46
N VAL A 104 11.62 5.26 -0.67
CA VAL A 104 12.39 4.40 0.25
C VAL A 104 13.34 3.50 -0.52
N GLN A 105 12.91 2.92 -1.64
CA GLN A 105 13.76 2.09 -2.50
C GLN A 105 14.89 2.90 -3.13
N GLN A 106 14.62 4.10 -3.63
CA GLN A 106 15.63 4.97 -4.24
C GLN A 106 16.67 5.47 -3.24
N SER A 107 16.24 5.73 -2.00
CA SER A 107 17.13 6.16 -0.91
C SER A 107 17.89 5.01 -0.23
N SER A 108 17.70 3.77 -0.68
CA SER A 108 18.27 2.55 -0.08
C SER A 108 17.97 2.43 1.42
N ARG A 109 16.83 2.97 1.85
CA ARG A 109 16.35 2.93 3.24
C ARG A 109 15.43 1.74 3.44
N THR A 110 15.18 1.41 4.70
CA THR A 110 14.16 0.45 5.11
C THR A 110 13.12 1.17 5.95
N ALA A 111 11.85 0.93 5.68
CA ALA A 111 10.75 1.46 6.47
C ALA A 111 9.68 0.39 6.63
N SER A 112 9.07 0.32 7.82
CA SER A 112 7.94 -0.58 8.03
C SER A 112 6.71 -0.06 7.29
N PRO A 113 5.79 -0.95 6.88
CA PRO A 113 4.50 -0.56 6.32
C PRO A 113 3.71 0.39 7.23
N SER A 114 3.79 0.19 8.55
CA SER A 114 3.13 1.03 9.55
C SER A 114 3.70 2.45 9.58
N SER A 115 5.04 2.61 9.57
CA SER A 115 5.67 3.94 9.51
C SER A 115 5.33 4.68 8.23
N MET A 116 5.24 3.96 7.10
CA MET A 116 4.83 4.55 5.83
C MET A 116 3.36 5.04 5.88
N LEU A 117 2.44 4.25 6.42
CA LEU A 117 1.05 4.69 6.61
C LEU A 117 0.95 5.87 7.57
N GLY A 118 1.69 5.87 8.68
CA GLY A 118 1.72 6.98 9.63
C GLY A 118 2.19 8.29 9.00
N TYR A 119 3.19 8.23 8.12
CA TYR A 119 3.64 9.42 7.37
C TYR A 119 2.56 9.96 6.44
N ILE A 120 1.89 9.08 5.69
CA ILE A 120 0.79 9.47 4.78
C ILE A 120 -0.39 10.02 5.58
N GLN A 121 -0.68 9.47 6.76
CA GLN A 121 -1.67 10.02 7.68
C GLN A 121 -1.33 11.45 8.08
N CYS A 122 -0.09 11.74 8.47
CA CYS A 122 0.33 13.12 8.76
C CYS A 122 0.16 14.05 7.55
N CYS A 123 0.43 13.57 6.33
CA CYS A 123 0.21 14.33 5.10
C CYS A 123 -1.30 14.60 4.87
N SER A 124 -2.14 13.59 5.10
CA SER A 124 -3.60 13.69 5.02
C SER A 124 -4.15 14.70 6.03
N ASP A 125 -3.69 14.67 7.27
CA ASP A 125 -4.14 15.59 8.34
C ASP A 125 -3.73 17.04 8.05
N PHE A 126 -2.52 17.23 7.51
CA PHE A 126 -2.04 18.53 7.05
C PHE A 126 -2.89 19.08 5.90
N GLY A 127 -3.13 18.26 4.87
CA GLY A 127 -3.90 18.65 3.68
C GLY A 127 -5.39 18.83 3.94
N GLY A 128 -6.00 18.02 4.82
CA GLY A 128 -7.42 18.12 5.17
C GLY A 128 -7.77 19.43 5.90
N SER A 129 -6.76 20.16 6.38
CA SER A 129 -6.89 21.47 7.02
C SER A 129 -6.81 22.64 6.03
N ASN A 130 -6.31 22.41 4.81
CA ASN A 130 -6.17 23.42 3.76
C ASN A 130 -7.32 23.27 2.75
N GLU A 131 -8.00 24.37 2.42
CA GLU A 131 -9.11 24.40 1.42
C GLU A 131 -8.64 24.17 -0.04
N GLY A 132 -7.46 23.59 -0.24
CA GLY A 132 -6.87 23.30 -1.55
C GLY A 132 -7.40 21.99 -2.15
N ASN A 133 -7.60 21.98 -3.47
CA ASN A 133 -7.93 20.78 -4.26
C ASN A 133 -6.70 19.86 -4.46
N GLU A 134 -5.77 19.83 -3.52
CA GLU A 134 -4.56 19.03 -3.64
C GLU A 134 -4.85 17.55 -3.39
N SER A 135 -4.28 16.68 -4.22
CA SER A 135 -4.38 15.23 -4.02
C SER A 135 -3.45 14.78 -2.90
N LEU A 136 -3.82 13.72 -2.17
CA LEU A 136 -2.97 13.13 -1.13
C LEU A 136 -1.58 12.74 -1.66
N VAL A 137 -1.51 12.31 -2.91
CA VAL A 137 -0.24 12.00 -3.59
C VAL A 137 0.63 13.25 -3.73
N GLY A 138 0.03 14.37 -4.15
CA GLY A 138 0.72 15.66 -4.26
C GLY A 138 1.23 16.14 -2.91
N LEU A 139 0.37 16.14 -1.90
CA LEU A 139 0.74 16.50 -0.52
C LEU A 139 1.88 15.63 0.01
N THR A 140 1.81 14.31 -0.22
CA THR A 140 2.87 13.38 0.20
C THR A 140 4.19 13.67 -0.51
N ALA A 141 4.15 13.99 -1.81
CA ALA A 141 5.34 14.35 -2.58
C ALA A 141 5.97 15.66 -2.09
N GLU A 142 5.16 16.68 -1.81
CA GLU A 142 5.63 17.97 -1.28
C GLU A 142 6.22 17.82 0.12
N MET A 143 5.56 17.07 1.01
CA MET A 143 6.07 16.79 2.34
C MET A 143 7.39 16.01 2.30
N LEU A 144 7.53 15.07 1.36
CA LEU A 144 8.78 14.35 1.13
C LEU A 144 9.90 15.26 0.63
N GLU A 145 9.60 16.21 -0.24
CA GLU A 145 10.59 17.17 -0.75
C GLU A 145 11.03 18.15 0.35
N GLN A 146 10.09 18.64 1.16
CA GLN A 146 10.36 19.65 2.18
C GLN A 146 11.00 19.08 3.45
N TYR A 147 10.51 17.94 3.93
CA TYR A 147 10.87 17.38 5.24
C TYR A 147 11.57 16.02 5.14
N GLY A 148 11.46 15.33 4.01
CA GLY A 148 11.97 13.98 3.83
C GLY A 148 11.18 12.92 4.60
N PHE A 149 11.68 11.69 4.52
CA PHE A 149 11.16 10.55 5.29
C PHE A 149 12.32 9.68 5.79
N GLU A 150 12.48 9.60 7.12
CA GLU A 150 13.61 8.89 7.75
C GLU A 150 13.34 7.40 7.98
N GLY A 151 12.07 6.97 8.00
CA GLY A 151 11.70 5.56 8.08
C GLY A 151 11.99 4.87 9.43
N GLN A 152 12.46 5.59 10.45
CA GLN A 152 12.73 5.01 11.76
C GLN A 152 11.44 4.81 12.58
N GLU A 153 11.18 3.56 12.96
CA GLU A 153 10.27 3.26 14.06
C GLU A 153 10.93 3.66 15.38
N GLY A 154 10.47 4.78 15.93
CA GLY A 154 10.88 5.27 17.23
C GLY A 154 12.00 6.30 17.18
N CYS A 155 11.72 7.46 17.77
CA CYS A 155 12.74 8.15 18.52
C CYS A 155 13.38 7.11 19.45
N VAL A 156 14.61 6.69 19.18
CA VAL A 156 15.47 6.21 20.26
C VAL A 156 15.64 7.44 21.13
N VAL A 157 14.83 7.53 22.19
CA VAL A 157 15.10 8.46 23.28
C VAL A 157 16.41 7.95 23.86
N ASP A 158 17.50 8.60 23.43
CA ASP A 158 18.84 8.37 23.93
C ASP A 158 18.81 8.77 25.41
N ASN A 159 18.46 7.83 26.28
CA ASN A 159 18.56 7.99 27.73
C ASN A 159 20.04 8.00 28.10
N ARG A 160 20.64 9.19 27.95
CA ARG A 160 21.88 9.56 28.64
C ARG A 160 21.62 9.81 30.11
#